data_AF-A0A7C1AX09-F1
#
_entry.id   AF-A0A7C1AX09-F1
#
_cell.length_a   1.000
_cell.length_b   1.000
_cell.length_c   1.000
_cell.angle_alpha   90.00
_cell.angle_beta   90.00
_cell.angle_gamma   90.00
#
_symmetry.space_group_name_H-M   'P 1'
#
loop_
_entity.id
_entity.type
_entity.pdbx_description
1 polymer ?
#
loop_
_entity_poly.entity_id
_entity_poly.type
_entity_poly.pdbx_seq_one_letter_code
_entity_poly.pdbx_strand_id
1 'polypeptide(L)' 'MKVVGIIPARYESNRLQGKAVIDICGKPMIQWVYERSCKARRLDEVYIATDSEIIAGVSSGFTKNIIMTSSDCDTGTDR' A
#
# COMPACT_ATOMS: atom_id res chain seq x y z
N MET A 1 -17.75 15.43 -6.43
CA MET A 1 -16.87 14.45 -7.11
C MET A 1 -16.03 13.79 -6.04
N LYS A 2 -15.93 12.46 -6.04
CA LYS A 2 -15.14 11.70 -5.07
C LYS A 2 -13.71 11.52 -5.62
N VAL A 3 -12.69 11.73 -4.80
CA VAL A 3 -11.28 11.61 -5.13
C VAL A 3 -10.65 10.54 -4.24
N VAL A 4 -10.09 9.51 -4.85
CA VAL A 4 -9.50 8.36 -4.14
C VAL A 4 -8.00 8.32 -4.40
N GLY A 5 -7.21 8.09 -3.35
CA GLY A 5 -5.78 7.81 -3.44
C GLY A 5 -5.52 6.31 -3.47
N ILE A 6 -4.70 5.86 -4.42
CA ILE A 6 -4.23 4.47 -4.49
C ILE A 6 -2.75 4.46 -4.14
N ILE A 7 -2.34 3.53 -3.28
CA ILE A 7 -0.95 3.24 -2.93
C ILE A 7 -0.61 1.86 -3.52
N PRO A 8 0.01 1.81 -4.72
CA PRO A 8 0.50 0.57 -5.29
C PRO A 8 1.66 0.04 -4.44
N ALA A 9 1.56 -1.18 -3.96
CA ALA A 9 2.59 -1.84 -3.17
C ALA A 9 2.78 -3.28 -3.63
N ARG A 10 4.00 -3.64 -4.01
CA ARG A 10 4.40 -5.02 -4.32
C ARG A 10 5.45 -5.49 -3.33
N TYR A 11 5.51 -6.79 -3.09
CA TYR A 11 6.50 -7.37 -2.19
C TYR A 11 7.88 -7.47 -2.83
N GLU A 12 7.90 -7.88 -4.11
CA GLU A 12 9.12 -8.11 -4.88
C GLU A 12 9.89 -6.80 -5.15
N SER A 13 11.16 -6.78 -4.78
CA SER A 13 12.02 -5.62 -4.94
C SER A 13 13.50 -6.02 -4.97
N ASN A 14 14.11 -5.91 -6.15
CA ASN A 14 15.47 -6.40 -6.41
C ASN A 14 16.55 -5.84 -5.47
N ARG A 15 16.44 -4.56 -5.07
CA ARG A 15 17.45 -3.90 -4.21
C ARG A 15 17.14 -3.99 -2.72
N LEU A 16 15.88 -4.23 -2.37
CA LEU A 16 15.42 -4.25 -0.98
C LEU A 16 14.14 -5.06 -0.90
N GLN A 17 14.28 -6.37 -0.70
CA GLN A 17 13.16 -7.31 -0.66
C GLN A 17 12.18 -6.93 0.44
N GLY A 18 10.88 -7.00 0.15
CA GLY A 18 9.84 -6.70 1.15
C GLY A 18 9.84 -5.25 1.62
N LYS A 19 10.36 -4.30 0.81
CA LYS A 19 10.48 -2.87 1.16
C LYS A 19 9.24 -2.30 1.86
N ALA A 20 8.05 -2.65 1.38
CA ALA A 20 6.78 -2.16 1.91
C ALA A 20 6.51 -2.57 3.37
N VAL A 21 7.02 -3.72 3.82
CA VAL A 21 6.78 -4.27 5.16
C VAL A 21 7.95 -4.10 6.12
N ILE A 22 9.06 -3.48 5.68
CA ILE A 22 10.20 -3.20 6.54
C ILE A 22 9.78 -2.27 7.68
N ASP A 23 10.19 -2.61 8.90
CA ASP A 23 9.98 -1.77 10.07
C ASP A 23 10.80 -0.47 9.95
N ILE A 24 10.12 0.65 10.18
CA ILE A 24 10.71 1.97 10.31
C ILE A 24 10.14 2.56 11.60
N CYS A 25 10.94 2.53 12.66
CA CYS A 25 10.58 3.07 13.97
C CYS A 25 9.29 2.45 14.56
N GLY A 26 9.13 1.13 14.48
CA GLY A 26 8.01 0.40 15.07
C GLY A 26 6.74 0.36 14.21
N LYS A 27 6.82 0.76 12.94
CA LYS A 27 5.74 0.61 11.95
C LYS A 27 6.30 0.16 10.61
N PRO A 28 5.61 -0.72 9.87
CA PRO A 28 5.99 -1.06 8.51
C PRO A 28 5.97 0.19 7.61
N MET A 29 6.89 0.29 6.65
CA MET A 29 7.03 1.42 5.73
C MET A 29 5.69 1.84 5.10
N ILE A 30 4.88 0.87 4.66
CA ILE A 30 3.59 1.12 4.02
C ILE A 30 2.59 1.83 4.94
N GLN A 31 2.65 1.59 6.25
CA GLN A 31 1.79 2.27 7.21
C GLN A 31 2.09 3.77 7.29
N TRP A 32 3.37 4.16 7.23
CA TRP A 32 3.74 5.58 7.18
C TRP A 32 3.16 6.29 5.96
N VAL A 33 3.21 5.64 4.79
CA VAL A 33 2.65 6.20 3.55
C VAL A 33 1.13 6.32 3.66
N TYR A 34 0.46 5.27 4.15
CA TYR A 34 -1.00 5.26 4.34
C TYR A 34 -1.45 6.37 5.31
N GLU A 35 -0.89 6.43 6.51
CA GLU A 35 -1.26 7.44 7.52
C GLU A 35 -1.00 8.88 7.05
N ARG A 36 0.03 9.11 6.23
CA ARG A 36 0.30 10.43 5.65
C ARG A 36 -0.68 10.76 4.53
N SER A 37 -1.02 9.78 3.69
CA SER A 37 -1.99 9.94 2.61
C SER A 37 -3.39 10.26 3.14
N CYS A 38 -3.83 9.61 4.22
CA CYS A 38 -5.10 9.90 4.88
C CYS A 38 -5.20 11.32 5.46
N LYS A 39 -4.08 12.03 5.65
CA LYS A 39 -4.08 13.44 6.12
C LYS A 39 -4.24 14.44 4.96
N ALA A 40 -4.22 13.99 3.71
CA ALA A 40 -4.38 14.86 2.56
C ALA A 40 -5.83 15.34 2.44
N ARG A 41 -6.06 16.66 2.53
CA ARG A 41 -7.40 17.27 2.51
C ARG A 41 -8.20 17.04 1.22
N ARG A 42 -7.55 16.61 0.14
CA ARG A 42 -8.15 16.43 -1.19
C ARG A 42 -8.47 14.97 -1.51
N LEU A 43 -8.13 14.04 -0.63
CA LEU A 43 -8.46 12.63 -0.80
C LEU A 43 -9.62 12.30 0.13
N ASP A 44 -10.71 11.78 -0.42
CA ASP A 44 -11.85 11.30 0.36
C ASP A 44 -11.54 9.92 0.96
N GLU A 45 -10.83 9.08 0.22
CA GLU A 45 -10.43 7.73 0.64
C GLU A 45 -9.04 7.37 0.14
N VAL A 46 -8.39 6.45 0.84
CA VAL A 46 -7.06 5.91 0.48
C VAL A 46 -7.12 4.39 0.55
N TYR A 47 -6.61 3.73 -0.49
CA TYR A 47 -6.51 2.28 -0.59
C TYR A 47 -5.07 1.83 -0.86
N ILE A 48 -4.72 0.64 -0.37
CA ILE A 48 -3.48 -0.05 -0.73
C ILE A 48 -3.83 -1.10 -1.78
N ALA A 49 -3.19 -1.03 -2.94
CA ALA A 49 -3.35 -1.99 -4.03
C ALA A 49 -2.12 -2.90 -4.08
N THR A 50 -2.29 -4.20 -3.90
CA THR A 50 -1.19 -5.17 -3.74
C THR A 50 -1.54 -6.54 -4.34
N ASP A 51 -0.53 -7.24 -4.87
CA ASP A 51 -0.62 -8.65 -5.28
C ASP A 51 -0.15 -9.60 -4.18
N SER A 52 0.42 -9.07 -3.10
CA SER A 52 1.03 -9.84 -2.04
C SER A 52 0.10 -9.98 -0.83
N GLU A 53 -0.21 -11.21 -0.48
CA GLU A 53 -0.88 -11.58 0.77
C GLU A 53 -0.10 -11.14 2.02
N ILE A 54 1.23 -11.05 1.94
CA ILE A 54 2.07 -10.58 3.05
C ILE A 54 1.81 -9.10 3.31
N ILE A 55 1.80 -8.28 2.25
CA ILE A 55 1.49 -6.84 2.36
C ILE A 55 0.05 -6.64 2.83
N ALA A 56 -0.90 -7.40 2.30
CA ALA A 56 -2.29 -7.35 2.73
C ALA A 56 -2.45 -7.72 4.21
N GLY A 57 -1.80 -8.80 4.65
CA GLY A 57 -1.77 -9.24 6.04
C GLY A 57 -1.23 -8.16 6.98
N VAL A 58 -0.06 -7.59 6.68
CA VAL A 58 0.52 -6.50 7.47
C VAL A 58 -0.39 -5.25 7.47
N SER A 59 -0.96 -4.92 6.31
CA SER A 59 -1.82 -3.75 6.15
C SER A 59 -3.14 -3.86 6.93
N SER A 60 -3.67 -5.08 7.07
CA SER A 60 -4.90 -5.35 7.80
C SER A 60 -4.81 -4.98 9.28
N GLY A 61 -3.59 -4.90 9.83
CA GLY A 61 -3.34 -4.43 11.20
C GLY A 61 -3.64 -2.94 11.42
N PHE A 62 -3.72 -2.12 10.37
CA PHE A 62 -3.96 -0.67 10.50
C PHE A 62 -5.01 -0.10 9.54
N THR A 63 -5.50 -0.85 8.56
CA THR A 63 -6.60 -0.41 7.68
C THR A 63 -7.40 -1.57 7.10
N LYS A 64 -8.66 -1.31 6.73
CA LYS A 64 -9.52 -2.21 5.94
C LYS A 64 -9.49 -1.91 4.44
N ASN A 65 -8.87 -0.80 4.03
CA ASN A 65 -8.87 -0.32 2.65
C ASN A 65 -7.73 -0.95 1.85
N ILE A 66 -7.85 -2.26 1.60
CA ILE A 66 -6.85 -3.05 0.89
C ILE A 66 -7.55 -3.71 -0.30
N ILE A 67 -6.92 -3.64 -1.47
CA ILE A 67 -7.42 -4.24 -2.70
C ILE A 67 -6.34 -5.19 -3.21
N MET A 68 -6.73 -6.46 -3.37
CA MET A 68 -5.89 -7.44 -4.05
C MET A 68 -5.94 -7.19 -5.55
N THR A 69 -4.78 -7.15 -6.18
CA THR A 69 -4.59 -6.94 -7.62
C THR A 69 -3.86 -8.14 -8.24
N SER A 70 -3.94 -8.30 -9.56
CA SER A 70 -3.20 -9.38 -10.24
C SER A 70 -1.68 -9.22 -10.06
N SER A 71 -0.97 -10.34 -9.99
CA SER A 71 0.49 -10.39 -10.09
C SER A 71 1.00 -10.00 -11.48
N ASP A 72 0.11 -10.02 -12.48
CA ASP A 72 0.44 -9.72 -13.89
C ASP A 72 0.49 -8.21 -14.18
N CYS A 73 0.24 -7.35 -13.17
CA CYS A 73 0.38 -5.90 -13.31
C CYS A 73 1.87 -5.52 -13.36
N ASP A 74 2.38 -5.22 -14.56
CA ASP A 74 3.78 -4.87 -14.81
C ASP A 74 4.19 -3.55 -14.15
N THR A 75 3.28 -2.57 -14.12
CA THR A 75 3.53 -1.24 -13.57
C THR A 75 2.60 -0.88 -12.42
N GLY A 76 2.96 0.18 -11.69
CA GLY A 76 2.08 0.73 -10.65
C GLY A 76 0.84 1.44 -11.20
N THR A 77 0.76 1.71 -12.50
CA THR A 77 -0.44 2.31 -13.14
C THR A 77 -1.44 1.24 -13.57
N ASP A 78 -0.97 0.03 -13.88
CA ASP A 78 -1.82 -1.13 -14.16
C ASP A 78 -2.51 -1.68 -12.89
N ARG A 79 -2.06 -1.20 -11.72
CA ARG A 79 -2.45 -1.64 -10.39
C ARG A 79 -3.31 -0.60 -9.68
#